data_AF-A0A9E5NQ83-F1
#
_entry.id   AF-A0A9E5NQ83-F1
#
_cell.length_a   1.000
_cell.length_b   1.000
_cell.length_c   1.000
_cell.angle_alpha   90.00
_cell.angle_beta   90.00
_cell.angle_gamma   90.00
#
_symmetry.space_group_name_H-M   'P 1'
#
loop_
_entity.id
_entity.type
_entity.pdbx_description
1 polymer ?
#
loop_
_entity_poly.entity_id
_entity_poly.type
_entity_poly.pdbx_seq_one_letter_code
_entity_poly.pdbx_strand_id
1 'polypeptide(L)'
;IVESGAEYERLRDEIAEQLLQIRAPKTGDRVVEQVFKREEIYSGPALEMMPDLVAQPVGGYQIATRLGGKQLFGPVPHYFTGNHRMEGILMMAGPDILPGQRIEGAEIVDLFPTILC
;
A
#
# COMPACT_ATOMS: atom_id res chain seq x y z
N ILE A 1 4.35 -11.49 22.09
CA ILE A 1 5.29 -10.38 21.87
C ILE A 1 6.68 -11.02 21.90
N VAL A 2 7.43 -10.93 20.82
CA VAL A 2 8.83 -11.41 20.74
C VAL A 2 9.77 -10.28 21.13
N GLU A 3 10.93 -10.61 21.69
CA GLU A 3 11.94 -9.60 22.01
C GLU A 3 12.57 -9.05 20.72
N SER A 4 12.96 -7.78 20.77
CA SER A 4 13.67 -7.10 19.69
C SER A 4 15.00 -7.82 19.36
N GLY A 5 15.43 -7.76 18.09
CA GLY A 5 16.67 -8.37 17.62
C GLY A 5 16.42 -9.53 16.64
N ALA A 6 17.31 -10.53 16.66
CA ALA A 6 17.33 -11.57 15.62
C ALA A 6 16.06 -12.43 15.57
N GLU A 7 15.38 -12.65 16.71
CA GLU A 7 14.12 -13.41 16.72
C GLU A 7 12.98 -12.64 16.06
N TYR A 8 12.84 -11.35 16.39
CA TYR A 8 11.89 -10.45 15.76
C TYR A 8 12.09 -10.36 14.25
N GLU A 9 13.34 -10.18 13.78
CA GLU A 9 13.62 -10.10 12.34
C GLU A 9 13.28 -11.40 11.60
N ARG A 10 13.67 -12.57 12.16
CA ARG A 10 13.30 -13.86 11.57
C ARG A 10 11.79 -14.05 11.47
N LEU A 11 11.05 -13.67 12.51
CA LEU A 11 9.60 -13.79 12.51
C LEU A 11 8.95 -12.90 11.44
N ARG A 12 9.45 -11.67 11.27
CA ARG A 12 8.97 -10.78 10.20
C ARG A 12 9.19 -11.39 8.82
N ASP A 13 10.38 -11.92 8.58
CA ASP A 13 10.73 -12.55 7.31
C ASP A 13 9.83 -13.77 7.04
N GLU A 14 9.64 -14.62 8.04
CA GLU A 14 8.75 -15.79 7.93
C GLU A 14 7.30 -15.39 7.61
N ILE A 15 6.75 -14.39 8.30
CA ILE A 15 5.39 -13.89 8.04
C ILE A 15 5.29 -13.29 6.64
N ALA A 16 6.27 -12.48 6.23
CA ALA A 16 6.29 -11.88 4.90
C ALA A 16 6.30 -12.94 3.79
N GLU A 17 7.13 -13.97 3.95
CA GLU A 17 7.17 -15.11 3.02
C GLU A 17 5.81 -15.84 2.96
N GLN A 18 5.22 -16.16 4.10
CA GLN A 18 3.92 -16.83 4.14
C GLN A 18 2.80 -16.01 3.50
N LEU A 19 2.78 -14.69 3.74
CA LEU A 19 1.82 -13.77 3.12
C LEU A 19 1.96 -13.77 1.59
N LEU A 20 3.19 -13.75 1.07
CA LEU A 20 3.47 -13.82 -0.37
C LEU A 20 3.07 -15.17 -1.00
N GLN A 21 2.97 -16.24 -0.21
CA GLN A 21 2.51 -17.56 -0.66
C GLN A 21 0.99 -17.73 -0.68
N ILE A 22 0.21 -16.77 -0.18
CA ILE A 22 -1.25 -16.85 -0.24
C ILE A 22 -1.73 -16.89 -1.69
N ARG A 23 -2.59 -17.86 -2.00
CA ARG A 23 -3.23 -18.04 -3.30
C ARG A 23 -4.74 -18.03 -3.18
N ALA A 24 -5.41 -17.43 -4.17
CA ALA A 24 -6.86 -17.48 -4.28
C ALA A 24 -7.32 -18.91 -4.60
N PRO A 25 -8.24 -19.51 -3.82
CA PRO A 25 -8.55 -20.94 -3.93
C PRO A 25 -9.22 -21.34 -5.25
N LYS A 26 -9.88 -20.40 -5.95
CA LYS A 26 -10.59 -20.68 -7.20
C LYS A 26 -9.71 -20.58 -8.44
N THR A 27 -8.73 -19.67 -8.44
CA THR A 27 -7.92 -19.36 -9.62
C THR A 27 -6.46 -19.77 -9.46
N GLY A 28 -5.98 -19.92 -8.22
CA GLY A 28 -4.57 -20.14 -7.93
C GLY A 28 -3.71 -18.88 -8.03
N ASP A 29 -4.31 -17.71 -8.23
CA ASP A 29 -3.57 -16.45 -8.37
C ASP A 29 -2.96 -16.00 -7.04
N ARG A 30 -1.87 -15.24 -7.13
CA ARG A 30 -1.32 -14.51 -5.98
C ARG A 30 -2.31 -13.45 -5.52
N VAL A 31 -2.45 -13.32 -4.20
CA VAL A 31 -3.34 -12.33 -3.58
C VAL A 31 -2.55 -11.15 -3.04
N VAL A 32 -1.32 -11.38 -2.59
CA VAL A 32 -0.39 -10.36 -2.09
C VAL A 32 0.71 -10.16 -3.14
N GLU A 33 0.87 -8.91 -3.58
CA GLU A 33 1.86 -8.48 -4.56
C GLU A 33 3.22 -8.32 -3.90
N GLN A 34 3.27 -7.54 -2.83
CA GLN A 34 4.48 -7.21 -2.06
C GLN A 34 4.16 -7.14 -0.57
N VAL A 35 5.17 -7.39 0.25
CA VAL A 35 5.13 -7.16 1.70
C VAL A 35 6.35 -6.31 2.03
N PHE A 36 6.12 -5.17 2.68
CA PHE A 36 7.16 -4.23 3.07
C PHE A 36 7.36 -4.26 4.58
N LYS A 37 8.61 -4.24 5.01
CA LYS A 37 9.02 -3.79 6.33
C LYS A 37 8.80 -2.28 6.45
N ARG A 38 8.42 -1.79 7.63
CA ARG A 38 8.11 -0.36 7.84
C ARG A 38 9.20 0.58 7.32
N GLU A 39 10.45 0.22 7.56
CA GLU A 39 11.65 1.00 7.24
C GLU A 39 11.93 1.07 5.73
N GLU A 40 11.28 0.25 4.92
CA GLU A 40 11.41 0.28 3.46
C GLU A 40 10.53 1.36 2.82
N ILE A 41 9.41 1.72 3.46
CA ILE A 41 8.38 2.60 2.87
C ILE A 41 8.01 3.80 3.74
N TYR A 42 8.41 3.81 5.01
CA TYR A 42 8.18 4.91 5.93
C TYR A 42 9.51 5.43 6.47
N SER A 43 9.53 6.71 6.81
CA SER A 43 10.67 7.37 7.45
C SER A 43 10.21 8.48 8.40
N GLY A 44 11.13 8.98 9.21
CA GLY A 44 10.89 10.08 10.13
C GLY A 44 10.57 9.67 11.57
N PRO A 45 10.26 10.65 12.44
CA PRO A 45 10.22 10.46 13.90
C PRO A 45 9.10 9.55 14.39
N ALA A 46 8.11 9.26 13.53
CA ALA A 46 6.97 8.41 13.83
C ALA A 46 7.15 6.94 13.37
N LEU A 47 8.33 6.56 12.84
CA LEU A 47 8.56 5.23 12.26
C LEU A 47 8.25 4.08 13.23
N GLU A 48 8.57 4.26 14.51
CA GLU A 48 8.31 3.26 15.55
C GLU A 48 6.81 3.00 15.80
N MET A 49 5.94 3.94 15.41
CA MET A 49 4.48 3.77 15.51
C MET A 49 3.87 3.04 14.31
N MET A 50 4.62 2.83 13.23
CA MET A 50 4.12 2.16 12.03
C MET A 50 4.02 0.63 12.24
N PRO A 51 3.17 -0.08 11.46
CA PRO A 51 3.10 -1.54 11.52
C PRO A 51 4.42 -2.22 11.15
N ASP A 52 4.76 -3.36 11.76
CA ASP A 52 5.99 -4.11 11.44
C ASP A 52 6.11 -4.49 9.96
N LEU A 53 4.97 -4.83 9.36
CA LEU A 53 4.82 -5.27 7.98
C LEU A 53 3.58 -4.62 7.34
N VAL A 54 3.68 -4.27 6.07
CA VAL A 54 2.58 -3.76 5.24
C VAL A 54 2.44 -4.67 4.02
N ALA A 55 1.29 -5.34 3.91
CA ALA A 55 0.98 -6.22 2.78
C ALA A 55 0.16 -5.48 1.72
N GLN A 56 0.70 -5.41 0.50
CA GLN A 56 0.04 -4.83 -0.66
C GLN A 56 -0.70 -5.92 -1.44
N PRO A 57 -2.03 -5.84 -1.61
CA PRO A 57 -2.75 -6.80 -2.44
C PRO A 57 -2.45 -6.59 -3.92
N VAL A 58 -2.48 -7.68 -4.70
CA VAL A 58 -2.46 -7.63 -6.16
C VAL A 58 -3.68 -6.84 -6.66
N GLY A 59 -3.52 -6.09 -7.75
CA GLY A 59 -4.61 -5.37 -8.40
C GLY A 59 -5.85 -6.26 -8.63
N GLY A 60 -7.00 -5.82 -8.13
CA GLY A 60 -8.27 -6.56 -8.19
C GLY A 60 -8.61 -7.36 -6.93
N TYR A 61 -7.65 -7.53 -6.01
CA TYR A 61 -7.89 -8.06 -4.66
C TYR A 61 -8.00 -6.93 -3.64
N GLN A 62 -8.78 -7.17 -2.58
CA GLN A 62 -8.92 -6.26 -1.45
C GLN A 62 -8.85 -7.06 -0.14
N ILE A 63 -8.08 -6.54 0.82
CA ILE A 63 -8.00 -7.11 2.16
C ILE A 63 -9.18 -6.58 2.97
N ALA A 64 -9.97 -7.49 3.55
CA ALA A 64 -11.08 -7.11 4.42
C ALA A 64 -10.56 -6.51 5.73
N THR A 65 -11.01 -5.30 6.07
CA THR A 65 -10.61 -4.58 7.29
C THR A 65 -11.41 -4.97 8.54
N ARG A 66 -12.39 -5.87 8.38
CA ARG A 66 -13.22 -6.39 9.46
C ARG A 66 -13.29 -7.91 9.38
N LEU A 67 -13.12 -8.54 10.53
CA LEU A 67 -13.41 -9.96 10.71
C LEU A 67 -14.93 -10.12 10.89
N GLY A 68 -15.53 -11.06 10.16
CA GLY A 68 -16.99 -11.24 10.19
C GLY A 68 -17.56 -12.01 9.00
N GLY A 69 -16.75 -12.29 7.98
CA GLY A 69 -17.10 -13.21 6.91
C GLY A 69 -17.12 -14.66 7.39
N LYS A 70 -17.99 -15.48 6.79
CA LYS A 70 -18.00 -16.95 7.01
C LYS A 70 -16.90 -17.68 6.23
N GLN A 71 -16.16 -16.95 5.39
CA GLN A 71 -15.15 -17.46 4.48
C GLN A 71 -13.97 -16.47 4.45
N LEU A 72 -12.76 -16.99 4.22
CA LEU A 72 -11.55 -16.18 4.06
C LEU A 72 -11.52 -15.45 2.70
N PHE A 73 -12.12 -16.05 1.68
CA PHE A 73 -12.21 -15.49 0.34
C PHE A 73 -13.68 -15.31 -0.05
N GLY A 74 -13.98 -14.17 -0.66
CA GLY A 74 -15.31 -13.86 -1.15
C GLY A 74 -15.27 -12.73 -2.18
N PRO A 75 -16.37 -12.51 -2.90
CA PRO A 75 -16.46 -11.38 -3.82
C PRO A 75 -16.35 -10.07 -3.05
N VAL A 76 -15.73 -9.07 -3.66
CA VAL A 76 -15.80 -7.69 -3.18
C VAL A 76 -17.27 -7.26 -3.21
N PRO A 77 -17.82 -6.70 -2.11
CA PRO A 77 -19.23 -6.31 -2.06
C PRO A 77 -19.59 -5.30 -3.15
N HIS A 78 -20.76 -5.43 -3.77
CA HIS A 78 -21.17 -4.61 -4.93
C HIS A 78 -21.22 -3.09 -4.67
N TYR A 79 -21.33 -2.67 -3.42
CA TYR A 79 -21.30 -1.25 -3.04
C TYR A 79 -19.88 -0.67 -3.01
N PHE A 80 -18.83 -1.49 -3.09
CA PHE A 80 -17.46 -1.03 -3.33
C PHE A 80 -17.26 -0.82 -4.84
N THR A 81 -17.36 0.44 -5.26
CA THR A 81 -17.22 0.85 -6.67
C THR A 81 -15.82 1.38 -7.02
N GLY A 82 -14.93 1.49 -6.04
CA GLY A 82 -13.57 1.98 -6.24
C GLY A 82 -12.67 1.71 -5.04
N ASN A 83 -11.36 1.80 -5.26
CA ASN A 83 -10.33 1.67 -4.23
C ASN A 83 -9.14 2.58 -4.58
N HIS A 84 -8.27 2.80 -3.60
CA HIS A 84 -7.09 3.64 -3.74
C HIS A 84 -6.04 3.01 -4.67
N ARG A 85 -5.22 3.84 -5.31
CA ARG A 85 -4.06 3.47 -6.14
C ARG A 85 -2.85 4.29 -5.70
N MET A 86 -1.66 3.82 -6.03
CA MET A 86 -0.42 4.53 -5.70
C MET A 86 -0.26 5.78 -6.58
N GLU A 87 -0.54 5.65 -7.86
CA GLU A 87 -0.43 6.74 -8.82
C GLU A 87 -1.68 7.63 -8.80
N GLY A 88 -1.45 8.93 -8.61
CA GLY A 88 -2.49 9.97 -8.67
C GLY A 88 -2.58 10.65 -10.04
N ILE A 89 -3.43 11.68 -10.11
CA ILE A 89 -3.56 12.57 -11.28
C ILE A 89 -3.19 13.97 -10.84
N LEU A 90 -2.22 14.59 -11.52
CA LEU A 90 -1.87 16.00 -11.36
C LEU A 90 -2.41 16.82 -12.53
N MET A 91 -3.11 17.90 -12.23
CA MET A 91 -3.57 18.90 -13.20
C MET A 91 -3.38 20.29 -12.61
N MET A 92 -2.81 21.21 -13.39
CA MET A 92 -2.55 22.58 -12.97
C MET A 92 -3.00 23.55 -14.07
N ALA A 93 -3.53 24.71 -13.68
CA ALA A 93 -3.94 25.77 -14.58
C ALA A 93 -3.85 27.12 -13.87
N GLY A 94 -3.37 28.14 -14.57
CA GLY A 94 -3.19 29.49 -14.02
C GLY A 94 -2.39 30.38 -14.98
N PRO A 95 -2.34 31.70 -14.72
CA PRO A 95 -1.58 32.64 -15.55
C PRO A 95 -0.09 32.30 -15.60
N ASP A 96 0.44 31.73 -14.51
CA ASP A 96 1.86 31.38 -14.37
C ASP A 96 2.14 29.89 -14.68
N ILE A 97 1.13 29.15 -15.15
CA ILE A 97 1.28 27.73 -15.53
C ILE A 97 1.43 27.63 -17.04
N LEU A 98 2.58 27.11 -17.47
CA LEU A 98 2.84 26.87 -18.89
C LEU A 98 1.91 25.76 -19.43
N PRO A 99 1.16 26.01 -20.52
CA PRO A 99 0.26 25.01 -21.08
C PRO A 99 1.03 23.88 -21.79
N GLY A 100 0.39 22.71 -21.87
CA GLY A 100 0.91 21.55 -22.62
C GLY A 100 2.11 20.86 -22.00
N GLN A 101 2.49 21.24 -20.77
CA GLN A 101 3.59 20.58 -20.06
C GLN A 101 3.15 19.24 -19.48
N ARG A 102 4.05 18.26 -19.55
CA ARG A 102 3.93 16.98 -18.86
C ARG A 102 4.95 16.96 -17.74
N ILE A 103 4.48 16.68 -16.53
CA ILE A 103 5.33 16.56 -15.35
C ILE A 103 5.38 15.09 -14.97
N GLU A 104 6.59 14.58 -14.76
CA GLU A 104 6.85 13.21 -14.36
C GLU A 104 7.53 13.20 -12.99
N GLY A 105 7.22 12.19 -12.17
CA GLY A 105 7.84 12.05 -10.84
C GLY A 105 7.39 13.08 -9.80
N ALA A 106 6.28 13.79 -10.03
CA ALA A 106 5.72 14.67 -9.00
C ALA A 106 5.16 13.86 -7.83
N GLU A 107 5.48 14.28 -6.62
CA GLU A 107 4.97 13.70 -5.38
C GLU A 107 3.90 14.60 -4.77
N ILE A 108 2.99 14.02 -3.98
CA ILE A 108 1.92 14.80 -3.32
C ILE A 108 2.49 15.88 -2.37
N VAL A 109 3.68 15.63 -1.81
CA VAL A 109 4.37 16.57 -0.92
C VAL A 109 4.92 17.79 -1.65
N ASP A 110 5.09 17.72 -2.98
CA ASP A 110 5.55 18.84 -3.81
C ASP A 110 4.47 19.90 -3.99
N LEU A 111 3.19 19.60 -3.71
CA LEU A 111 2.10 20.56 -3.87
C LEU A 111 2.31 21.80 -3.00
N PHE A 112 2.78 21.64 -1.76
CA PHE A 112 2.98 22.77 -0.85
C PHE A 112 3.97 23.80 -1.38
N PRO A 113 5.24 23.45 -1.70
CA PRO A 113 6.17 24.43 -2.26
C PRO A 113 5.73 24.94 -3.64
N THR A 114 5.07 24.10 -4.45
CA THR A 114 4.61 24.51 -5.80
C THR A 114 3.50 25.57 -5.74
N ILE A 115 2.60 25.51 -4.76
CA ILE A 115 1.48 26.46 -4.64
C ILE A 115 1.92 27.81 -4.06
N LEU A 116 2.98 27.85 -3.25
CA LEU A 116 3.40 29.05 -2.51
C LEU A 116 4.52 29.85 -3.17
N CYS A 117 5.11 29.34 -4.26
CA CYS A 117 6.10 30.04 -5.07
C CYS A 117 5.43 30.88 -6.17
#